data_AF-E6KQA9-F1
#
_entry.id   AF-E6KQA9-F1
#
_cell.length_a   1.000
_cell.length_b   1.000
_cell.length_c   1.000
_cell.angle_alpha   90.00
_cell.angle_beta   90.00
_cell.angle_gamma   90.00
#
_symmetry.space_group_name_H-M   'P 1'
#
loop_
_entity.id
_entity.type
_entity.pdbx_description
1 polymer ?
#
loop_
_entity_poly.entity_id
_entity_poly.type
_entity_poly.pdbx_seq_one_letter_code
_entity_poly.pdbx_strand_id
1 'polypeptide(L)'
;MGSVLGIVVIVVGILASVALHELGHMIPAKTFGVLVPDYAVGFGPALWKKKIGETTYALRAILLGGYVKIIGMYAPARAGTRLVGRSGKPTLAQEARQGSAEEIPAGQESRAFYLLSAPKKIAVMLGGPLMNLLICVVLSAVTMMGIGAPTPSRTIADVPTTVSTPGGELASPAHEAGVLPGDTVAAWNGTPVSSFSQLQQLIGATPEGEAGVLSVEREGTRLDLTLTPVTGASGGRIVGITAGYEYVSASVGEVASANWQMLTGTLAVVGRLPVAVWEVGRSVFTDAPRDASGVVSVVGVGRLAGEVTGDSQALGLRDTRQVVAVLLSLLASLNMALFVFNLIPLPPLDGGHIVGALFEGARRQVARLRGASDPGPADTARLVPLTWAVGSLLVAMSVILIVADIVKPISLG
;
A
#
# COMPACT_ATOMS: atom_id res chain seq x y z
N MET A 1 -22.87 -7.29 -7.18
CA MET A 1 -22.82 -5.86 -6.81
C MET A 1 -21.64 -5.54 -5.89
N GLY A 2 -21.25 -6.45 -4.98
CA GLY A 2 -20.09 -6.28 -4.08
C GLY A 2 -18.78 -5.95 -4.80
N SER A 3 -18.39 -6.69 -5.84
CA SER A 3 -17.10 -6.48 -6.54
C SER A 3 -16.89 -5.09 -7.12
N VAL A 4 -17.97 -4.47 -7.65
CA VAL A 4 -17.88 -3.11 -8.21
C VAL A 4 -17.61 -2.09 -7.11
N LEU A 5 -18.19 -2.29 -5.92
CA LEU A 5 -17.98 -1.40 -4.78
C LEU A 5 -16.52 -1.42 -4.33
N GLY A 6 -15.90 -2.59 -4.19
CA GLY A 6 -14.49 -2.70 -3.81
C GLY A 6 -13.55 -2.02 -4.81
N ILE A 7 -13.79 -2.22 -6.10
CA ILE A 7 -13.05 -1.54 -7.17
C ILE A 7 -13.18 -0.02 -7.04
N VAL A 8 -14.40 0.50 -6.88
CA VAL A 8 -14.65 1.94 -6.76
C VAL A 8 -13.96 2.52 -5.54
N VAL A 9 -14.03 1.85 -4.38
CA VAL A 9 -13.38 2.28 -3.15
C VAL A 9 -11.87 2.41 -3.33
N ILE A 10 -11.23 1.41 -3.96
CA ILE A 10 -9.78 1.47 -4.22
C ILE A 10 -9.43 2.55 -5.25
N VAL A 11 -10.18 2.67 -6.35
CA VAL A 11 -9.92 3.71 -7.36
C VAL A 11 -10.01 5.10 -6.74
N VAL A 12 -11.05 5.38 -5.96
CA VAL A 12 -11.21 6.65 -5.25
C VAL A 12 -10.10 6.85 -4.23
N GLY A 13 -9.72 5.81 -3.48
CA GLY A 13 -8.63 5.85 -2.52
C GLY A 13 -7.27 6.15 -3.16
N ILE A 14 -6.97 5.55 -4.31
CA ILE A 14 -5.74 5.82 -5.08
C ILE A 14 -5.76 7.27 -5.59
N LEU A 15 -6.89 7.75 -6.12
CA LEU A 15 -7.00 9.14 -6.58
C LEU A 15 -6.81 10.15 -5.45
N ALA A 16 -7.37 9.87 -4.28
CA ALA A 16 -7.15 10.68 -3.10
C ALA A 16 -5.67 10.65 -2.66
N SER A 17 -5.03 9.49 -2.67
CA SER A 17 -3.59 9.34 -2.37
C SER A 17 -2.73 10.16 -3.32
N VAL A 18 -2.95 10.05 -4.64
CA VAL A 18 -2.23 10.85 -5.64
C VAL A 18 -2.48 12.34 -5.43
N ALA A 19 -3.72 12.76 -5.21
CA ALA A 19 -4.05 14.15 -4.94
C ALA A 19 -3.28 14.70 -3.71
N LEU A 20 -3.22 13.91 -2.63
CA LEU A 20 -2.50 14.26 -1.41
C LEU A 20 -0.97 14.25 -1.64
N HIS A 21 -0.44 13.31 -2.42
CA HIS A 21 0.96 13.29 -2.83
C HIS A 21 1.37 14.59 -3.54
N GLU A 22 0.62 14.99 -4.57
CA GLU A 22 0.85 16.25 -5.30
C GLU A 22 0.74 17.48 -4.36
N LEU A 23 -0.19 17.42 -3.39
CA LEU A 23 -0.33 18.45 -2.36
C LEU A 23 0.91 18.51 -1.45
N GLY A 24 1.50 17.35 -1.15
CA GLY A 24 2.74 17.20 -0.39
C GLY A 24 3.93 17.94 -1.03
N HIS A 25 4.00 18.00 -2.36
CA HIS A 25 4.98 18.84 -3.06
C HIS A 25 4.56 20.31 -3.10
N MET A 26 3.28 20.58 -3.36
CA MET A 26 2.75 21.94 -3.53
C MET A 26 2.93 22.81 -2.28
N ILE A 27 2.60 22.27 -1.10
CA ILE A 27 2.65 23.02 0.17
C ILE A 27 4.06 23.58 0.45
N PRO A 28 5.14 22.77 0.50
CA PRO A 28 6.49 23.29 0.72
C PRO A 28 6.94 24.20 -0.43
N ALA A 29 6.57 23.91 -1.70
CA ALA A 29 6.96 24.75 -2.83
C ALA A 29 6.41 26.18 -2.68
N LYS A 30 5.11 26.31 -2.38
CA LYS A 30 4.46 27.60 -2.13
C LYS A 30 5.02 28.28 -0.87
N THR A 31 5.27 27.53 0.19
CA THR A 31 5.87 28.05 1.44
C THR A 31 7.26 28.64 1.19
N PHE A 32 8.03 28.09 0.24
CA PHE A 32 9.33 28.63 -0.16
C PHE A 32 9.26 29.71 -1.24
N GLY A 33 8.06 30.16 -1.63
CA GLY A 33 7.85 31.24 -2.59
C GLY A 33 7.85 30.82 -4.06
N VAL A 34 7.94 29.52 -4.36
CA VAL A 34 7.88 29.03 -5.74
C VAL A 34 6.46 29.14 -6.27
N LEU A 35 6.31 29.59 -7.52
CA LEU A 35 5.01 29.66 -8.17
C LEU A 35 4.56 28.26 -8.59
N VAL A 36 3.31 27.93 -8.27
CA VAL A 36 2.66 26.68 -8.66
C VAL A 36 1.38 27.03 -9.42
N PRO A 37 1.41 27.22 -10.75
CA PRO A 37 0.26 27.70 -11.51
C PRO A 37 -0.84 26.66 -11.69
N ASP A 38 -0.50 25.36 -11.70
CA ASP A 38 -1.47 24.29 -11.92
C ASP A 38 -1.29 23.16 -10.90
N TYR A 39 -2.42 22.65 -10.41
CA TYR A 39 -2.55 21.43 -9.63
C TYR A 39 -3.70 20.63 -10.23
N ALA A 40 -3.44 19.40 -10.66
CA ALA A 40 -4.47 18.59 -11.28
C ALA A 40 -4.43 17.14 -10.83
N VAL A 41 -5.64 16.57 -10.69
CA VAL A 41 -5.84 15.12 -10.56
C VAL A 41 -6.31 14.61 -11.91
N GLY A 42 -5.57 13.66 -12.46
CA GLY A 42 -5.76 13.09 -13.78
C GLY A 42 -5.10 13.86 -14.92
N PHE A 43 -5.23 13.30 -16.13
CA PHE A 43 -4.69 13.81 -17.39
C PHE A 43 -5.80 14.11 -18.42
N GLY A 44 -5.44 14.79 -19.52
CA GLY A 44 -6.35 15.07 -20.63
C GLY A 44 -7.26 16.30 -20.42
N PRO A 45 -8.46 16.34 -21.05
CA PRO A 45 -9.37 17.48 -20.93
C PRO A 45 -9.87 17.64 -19.48
N ALA A 46 -9.99 18.88 -19.03
CA ALA A 46 -10.49 19.19 -17.69
C ALA A 46 -12.01 18.98 -17.63
N LEU A 47 -12.47 18.10 -16.74
CA LEU A 47 -13.89 17.96 -16.40
C LEU A 47 -14.35 19.11 -15.52
N TRP A 48 -13.46 19.54 -14.63
CA TRP A 48 -13.68 20.67 -13.74
C TRP A 48 -12.37 21.42 -13.53
N LYS A 49 -12.44 22.75 -13.46
CA LYS A 49 -11.29 23.61 -13.11
C LYS A 49 -11.75 24.82 -12.33
N LYS A 50 -10.98 25.22 -11.32
CA LYS A 50 -11.20 26.45 -10.55
C LYS A 50 -9.86 27.07 -10.19
N LYS A 51 -9.72 28.38 -10.46
CA LYS A 51 -8.56 29.15 -10.04
C LYS A 51 -8.77 29.67 -8.62
N ILE A 52 -7.84 29.37 -7.71
CA ILE A 52 -7.83 29.85 -6.33
C ILE A 52 -6.47 30.51 -6.11
N GLY A 53 -6.47 31.83 -5.94
CA GLY A 53 -5.24 32.63 -5.91
C GLY A 53 -4.48 32.50 -7.24
N GLU A 54 -3.22 32.08 -7.17
CA GLU A 54 -2.34 31.90 -8.33
C GLU A 54 -2.42 30.51 -8.95
N THR A 55 -3.10 29.55 -8.31
CA THR A 55 -3.13 28.13 -8.73
C THR A 55 -4.48 27.75 -9.31
N THR A 56 -4.46 27.08 -10.45
CA THR A 56 -5.61 26.43 -11.06
C THR A 56 -5.69 24.99 -10.57
N TYR A 57 -6.76 24.67 -9.86
CA TYR A 57 -7.10 23.33 -9.41
C TYR A 57 -7.99 22.67 -10.45
N ALA A 58 -7.63 21.48 -10.95
CA ALA A 58 -8.39 20.79 -11.98
C ALA A 58 -8.59 19.31 -11.69
N LEU A 59 -9.78 18.80 -12.04
CA LEU A 59 -10.06 17.37 -12.17
C LEU A 59 -10.19 17.06 -13.66
N ARG A 60 -9.41 16.10 -14.16
CA ARG A 60 -9.32 15.79 -15.59
C ARG A 60 -9.88 14.40 -15.90
N ALA A 61 -10.24 14.19 -17.16
CA ALA A 61 -11.00 13.01 -17.59
C ALA A 61 -10.26 11.68 -17.39
N ILE A 62 -8.93 11.67 -17.54
CA ILE A 62 -8.14 10.44 -17.43
C ILE A 62 -7.60 10.32 -16.01
N LEU A 63 -8.24 9.50 -15.18
CA LEU A 63 -7.94 9.31 -13.76
C LEU A 63 -6.72 8.41 -13.48
N LEU A 64 -5.67 8.52 -14.29
CA LEU A 64 -4.45 7.69 -14.22
C LEU A 64 -3.26 8.47 -13.65
N GLY A 65 -3.45 9.16 -12.52
CA GLY A 65 -2.40 9.92 -11.83
C GLY A 65 -2.80 11.37 -11.54
N GLY A 66 -1.81 12.24 -11.39
CA GLY A 66 -1.97 13.65 -11.09
C GLY A 66 -0.66 14.39 -11.37
N TYR A 67 -0.69 15.71 -11.31
CA TYR A 67 0.52 16.51 -11.41
C TYR A 67 0.36 17.85 -10.69
N VAL A 68 1.46 18.29 -10.08
CA VAL A 68 1.69 19.66 -9.65
C VAL A 68 2.69 20.33 -10.57
N LYS A 69 2.30 21.46 -11.17
CA LYS A 69 3.20 22.22 -12.04
C LYS A 69 4.04 23.16 -11.19
N ILE A 70 5.29 22.81 -10.94
CA ILE A 70 6.26 23.65 -10.24
C ILE A 70 7.13 24.34 -11.29
N ILE A 71 7.14 25.67 -11.35
CA ILE A 71 7.86 26.37 -12.42
C ILE A 71 9.38 26.31 -12.24
N GLY A 72 10.11 26.40 -13.36
CA GLY A 72 11.57 26.54 -13.33
C GLY A 72 12.28 25.31 -12.76
N MET A 73 11.91 24.12 -13.20
CA MET A 73 12.56 22.87 -12.80
C MET A 73 14.00 22.76 -13.31
N TYR A 74 14.28 23.29 -14.50
CA TYR A 74 15.61 23.28 -15.10
C TYR A 74 16.23 24.67 -15.14
N ALA A 75 17.47 24.77 -14.65
CA ALA A 75 18.24 26.01 -14.72
C ALA A 75 18.65 26.33 -16.17
N PRO A 76 18.81 27.62 -16.51
CA PRO A 76 19.40 28.03 -17.79
C PRO A 76 20.78 27.41 -18.04
N ALA A 77 21.12 27.24 -19.30
CA ALA A 77 22.41 26.66 -19.68
C ALA A 77 23.58 27.57 -19.24
N ARG A 78 24.62 26.98 -18.65
CA ARG A 78 25.84 27.71 -18.30
C ARG A 78 26.65 28.05 -19.55
N ALA A 79 27.46 29.12 -19.48
CA ALA A 79 28.40 29.46 -20.54
C ALA A 79 29.30 28.25 -20.91
N GLY A 80 29.46 27.98 -22.20
CA GLY A 80 30.21 26.82 -22.72
C GLY A 80 29.45 25.49 -22.70
N THR A 81 28.18 25.44 -22.28
CA THR A 81 27.36 24.23 -22.38
C THR A 81 27.01 23.95 -23.84
N ARG A 82 27.23 22.71 -24.30
CA ARG A 82 26.80 22.29 -25.63
C ARG A 82 25.27 22.30 -25.72
N LEU A 83 24.73 23.17 -26.58
CA LEU A 83 23.28 23.34 -26.75
C LEU A 83 22.73 22.49 -27.91
N VAL A 84 23.57 22.22 -28.91
CA VAL A 84 23.19 21.61 -30.19
C VAL A 84 23.87 20.24 -30.37
N GLY A 85 23.10 19.26 -30.83
CA GLY A 85 23.57 17.91 -31.14
C GLY A 85 24.40 17.83 -32.42
N ARG A 86 24.82 16.62 -32.83
CA ARG A 86 25.55 16.40 -34.09
C ARG A 86 24.72 16.72 -35.34
N SER A 87 23.39 16.65 -35.23
CA SER A 87 22.43 16.90 -36.31
C SER A 87 22.03 18.37 -36.49
N GLY A 88 22.66 19.30 -35.76
CA GLY A 88 22.29 20.73 -35.81
C GLY A 88 21.00 21.09 -35.05
N LYS A 89 20.30 20.10 -34.46
CA LYS A 89 19.11 20.33 -33.62
C LYS A 89 19.47 20.54 -32.14
N PRO A 90 18.65 21.27 -31.36
CA PRO A 90 18.80 21.36 -29.91
C PRO A 90 18.94 19.97 -29.29
N THR A 91 19.79 19.85 -28.26
CA THR A 91 19.85 18.61 -27.47
C THR A 91 18.58 18.46 -26.65
N LEU A 92 18.19 17.23 -26.29
CA LEU A 92 17.03 16.97 -25.40
C LEU A 92 17.12 17.76 -24.08
N ALA A 93 18.34 17.93 -23.55
CA ALA A 93 18.58 18.76 -22.37
C ALA A 93 18.27 20.24 -22.62
N GLN A 94 18.56 20.74 -23.82
CA GLN A 94 18.27 22.12 -24.20
C GLN A 94 16.78 22.33 -24.46
N GLU A 95 16.10 21.38 -25.11
CA GLU A 95 14.64 21.41 -25.30
C GLU A 95 13.92 21.44 -23.94
N ALA A 96 14.35 20.61 -22.99
CA ALA A 96 13.78 20.60 -21.64
C ALA A 96 13.99 21.93 -20.90
N ARG A 97 15.15 22.58 -21.05
CA ARG A 97 15.38 23.92 -20.49
C ARG A 97 14.49 24.98 -21.14
N GLN A 98 14.32 24.93 -22.46
CA GLN A 98 13.45 25.86 -23.18
C GLN A 98 12.01 25.70 -22.73
N GLY A 99 11.49 24.47 -22.68
CA GLY A 99 10.17 24.18 -22.14
C GLY A 99 10.01 24.69 -20.70
N SER A 100 10.95 24.38 -19.82
CA SER A 100 10.90 24.88 -18.43
C SER A 100 10.97 26.40 -18.31
N ALA A 101 11.57 27.10 -19.26
CA ALA A 101 11.64 28.56 -19.28
C ALA A 101 10.33 29.18 -19.80
N GLU A 102 9.71 28.57 -20.82
CA GLU A 102 8.39 28.97 -21.35
C GLU A 102 7.27 28.84 -20.32
N GLU A 103 7.43 27.94 -19.35
CA GLU A 103 6.47 27.77 -18.24
C GLU A 103 6.53 28.86 -17.17
N ILE A 104 7.59 29.67 -17.15
CA ILE A 104 7.75 30.76 -16.18
C ILE A 104 7.01 31.99 -16.73
N PRO A 105 5.95 32.47 -16.05
CA PRO A 105 5.28 33.70 -16.47
C PRO A 105 6.25 34.89 -16.41
N ALA A 106 6.12 35.81 -17.37
CA ALA A 106 6.96 37.00 -17.43
C ALA A 106 6.96 37.77 -16.09
N GLY A 107 8.15 38.08 -15.57
CA GLY A 107 8.33 38.77 -14.30
C GLY A 107 8.26 37.88 -13.05
N GLN A 108 8.10 36.56 -13.21
CA GLN A 108 8.10 35.58 -12.11
C GLN A 108 9.35 34.69 -12.06
N GLU A 109 10.42 35.07 -12.76
CA GLU A 109 11.68 34.32 -12.84
C GLU A 109 12.35 34.16 -11.48
N SER A 110 12.15 35.12 -10.57
CA SER A 110 12.66 35.07 -9.19
C SER A 110 12.01 33.98 -8.33
N ARG A 111 10.89 33.43 -8.78
CA ARG A 111 10.14 32.36 -8.11
C ARG A 111 10.38 30.97 -8.71
N ALA A 112 11.41 30.82 -9.54
CA ALA A 112 11.77 29.54 -10.16
C ALA A 112 12.33 28.53 -9.16
N PHE A 113 11.97 27.25 -9.30
CA PHE A 113 12.42 26.17 -8.43
C PHE A 113 13.95 25.99 -8.42
N TYR A 114 14.62 26.14 -9.57
CA TYR A 114 16.08 26.00 -9.65
C TYR A 114 16.85 27.01 -8.78
N LEU A 115 16.22 28.12 -8.38
CA LEU A 115 16.80 29.14 -7.50
C LEU A 115 16.77 28.74 -6.02
N LEU A 116 15.96 27.75 -5.63
CA LEU A 116 15.91 27.27 -4.26
C LEU A 116 17.26 26.69 -3.81
N SER A 117 17.56 26.82 -2.52
CA SER A 117 18.69 26.13 -1.90
C SER A 117 18.45 24.62 -1.89
N ALA A 118 19.54 23.84 -1.88
CA ALA A 118 19.46 22.38 -1.89
C ALA A 118 18.51 21.79 -0.80
N PRO A 119 18.54 22.25 0.47
CA PRO A 119 17.61 21.74 1.48
C PRO A 119 16.14 22.04 1.16
N LYS A 120 15.84 23.22 0.59
CA LYS A 120 14.47 23.58 0.18
C LYS A 120 14.00 22.72 -1.00
N LYS A 121 14.88 22.47 -1.98
CA LYS A 121 14.60 21.54 -3.10
C LYS A 121 14.28 20.14 -2.58
N ILE A 122 15.09 19.63 -1.65
CA ILE A 122 14.89 18.31 -1.02
C ILE A 122 13.56 18.28 -0.26
N ALA A 123 13.24 19.29 0.54
CA ALA A 123 11.99 19.35 1.28
C ALA A 123 10.75 19.38 0.36
N VAL A 124 10.82 20.08 -0.78
CA VAL A 124 9.76 20.05 -1.80
C VAL A 124 9.61 18.66 -2.40
N MET A 125 10.72 18.04 -2.83
CA MET A 125 10.69 16.73 -3.49
C MET A 125 10.38 15.57 -2.53
N LEU A 126 10.71 15.68 -1.24
CA LEU A 126 10.31 14.71 -0.22
C LEU A 126 8.86 14.87 0.22
N GLY A 127 8.26 16.05 0.03
CA GLY A 127 6.93 16.35 0.51
C GLY A 127 5.85 15.40 0.00
N GLY A 128 5.87 15.04 -1.29
CA GLY A 128 4.94 14.07 -1.86
C GLY A 128 5.13 12.66 -1.31
N PRO A 129 6.34 12.06 -1.38
CA PRO A 129 6.57 10.73 -0.82
C PRO A 129 6.27 10.65 0.67
N LEU A 130 6.65 11.66 1.47
CA LEU A 130 6.33 11.68 2.91
C LEU A 130 4.82 11.75 3.18
N MET A 131 4.04 12.38 2.30
CA MET A 131 2.58 12.32 2.38
C MET A 131 2.06 10.89 2.16
N ASN A 132 2.61 10.15 1.20
CA ASN A 132 2.25 8.74 1.02
C ASN A 132 2.61 7.90 2.26
N LEU A 133 3.79 8.11 2.84
CA LEU A 133 4.14 7.45 4.10
C LEU A 133 3.17 7.82 5.23
N LEU A 134 2.77 9.09 5.34
CA LEU A 134 1.78 9.54 6.32
C LEU A 134 0.43 8.85 6.12
N ILE A 135 -0.08 8.82 4.89
CA ILE A 135 -1.34 8.14 4.55
C ILE A 135 -1.24 6.67 4.93
N CYS A 136 -0.14 6.01 4.56
CA CYS A 136 0.13 4.62 4.93
C CYS A 136 0.05 4.40 6.45
N VAL A 137 0.77 5.20 7.24
CA VAL A 137 0.78 5.07 8.70
C VAL A 137 -0.61 5.32 9.29
N VAL A 138 -1.33 6.32 8.80
CA VAL A 138 -2.69 6.65 9.27
C VAL A 138 -3.67 5.52 8.92
N LEU A 139 -3.66 5.01 7.69
CA LEU A 139 -4.54 3.91 7.28
C LEU A 139 -4.23 2.62 8.05
N SER A 140 -2.95 2.31 8.24
CA SER A 140 -2.51 1.19 9.07
C SER A 140 -2.96 1.36 10.52
N ALA A 141 -2.84 2.56 11.11
CA ALA A 141 -3.28 2.83 12.47
C ALA A 141 -4.81 2.74 12.61
N VAL A 142 -5.57 3.30 11.68
CA VAL A 142 -7.05 3.19 11.65
C VAL A 142 -7.45 1.71 11.55
N THR A 143 -6.77 0.94 10.72
CA THR A 143 -7.09 -0.48 10.53
C THR A 143 -6.71 -1.30 11.76
N MET A 144 -5.48 -1.18 12.25
CA MET A 144 -4.97 -2.05 13.31
C MET A 144 -5.44 -1.61 14.71
N MET A 145 -5.55 -0.31 14.97
CA MET A 145 -5.96 0.21 16.29
C MET A 145 -7.46 0.50 16.33
N GLY A 146 -7.99 1.15 15.29
CA GLY A 146 -9.41 1.53 15.22
C GLY A 146 -10.32 0.34 14.91
N ILE A 147 -9.98 -0.43 13.88
CA ILE A 147 -10.74 -1.63 13.51
C ILE A 147 -10.26 -2.85 14.30
N GLY A 148 -8.98 -2.98 14.63
CA GLY A 148 -8.50 -4.14 15.38
C GLY A 148 -8.43 -5.42 14.54
N ALA A 149 -7.67 -6.40 15.04
CA ALA A 149 -7.57 -7.71 14.42
C ALA A 149 -8.64 -8.65 15.02
N PRO A 150 -9.32 -9.47 14.18
CA PRO A 150 -10.24 -10.49 14.68
C PRO A 150 -9.44 -11.60 15.38
N THR A 151 -9.66 -11.77 16.67
CA THR A 151 -9.06 -12.84 17.48
C THR A 151 -10.15 -13.80 17.96
N PRO A 152 -9.93 -15.13 17.89
CA PRO A 152 -10.85 -16.10 18.47
C PRO A 152 -11.05 -15.82 19.97
N SER A 153 -12.30 -15.49 20.34
CA SER A 153 -12.70 -15.25 21.71
C SER A 153 -12.93 -16.57 22.44
N ARG A 154 -12.97 -16.52 23.77
CA ARG A 154 -13.42 -17.65 24.61
C ARG A 154 -14.94 -17.82 24.61
N THR A 155 -15.67 -16.87 24.02
CA THR A 155 -17.12 -16.95 23.85
C THR A 155 -17.45 -17.86 22.68
N ILE A 156 -18.34 -18.83 22.89
CA ILE A 156 -18.79 -19.76 21.85
C ILE A 156 -19.80 -19.05 20.95
N ALA A 157 -19.56 -19.03 19.65
CA ALA A 157 -20.47 -18.42 18.68
C ALA A 157 -21.49 -19.41 18.12
N ASP A 158 -21.06 -20.66 17.91
CA ASP A 158 -21.93 -21.69 17.34
C ASP A 158 -21.61 -23.06 17.92
N VAL A 159 -22.65 -23.88 18.06
CA VAL A 159 -22.62 -25.25 18.56
C VAL A 159 -23.46 -26.09 17.60
N PRO A 160 -22.85 -26.60 16.50
CA PRO A 160 -23.58 -27.39 15.52
C PRO A 160 -24.16 -28.66 16.16
N THR A 161 -25.29 -29.13 15.63
CA THR A 161 -25.95 -30.37 16.09
C THR A 161 -25.17 -31.63 15.71
N THR A 162 -24.40 -31.56 14.61
CA THR A 162 -23.57 -32.66 14.10
C THR A 162 -22.13 -32.20 13.84
N VAL A 163 -21.19 -33.14 13.85
CA VAL A 163 -19.78 -32.94 13.54
C VAL A 163 -19.33 -33.96 12.49
N SER A 164 -18.52 -33.52 11.53
CA SER A 164 -17.98 -34.40 10.48
C SER A 164 -16.81 -35.23 11.00
N THR A 165 -16.89 -36.54 10.82
CA THR A 165 -15.86 -37.52 11.18
C THR A 165 -15.47 -38.36 9.95
N PRO A 166 -14.37 -39.14 10.00
CA PRO A 166 -14.02 -40.03 8.90
C PRO A 166 -15.11 -41.07 8.55
N GLY A 167 -15.97 -41.41 9.53
CA GLY A 167 -17.08 -42.35 9.37
C GLY A 167 -18.42 -41.73 8.96
N GLY A 168 -18.46 -40.41 8.71
CA GLY A 168 -19.69 -39.65 8.42
C GLY A 168 -20.00 -38.60 9.49
N GLU A 169 -21.23 -38.09 9.50
CA GLU A 169 -21.67 -37.14 10.53
C GLU A 169 -22.07 -37.87 11.82
N LEU A 170 -21.56 -37.39 12.95
CA LEU A 170 -21.97 -37.83 14.29
C LEU A 170 -22.63 -36.68 15.05
N ALA A 171 -23.42 -37.00 16.07
CA ALA A 171 -23.94 -35.99 16.98
C ALA A 171 -22.79 -35.21 17.64
N SER A 172 -22.97 -33.90 17.77
CA SER A 172 -21.96 -33.02 18.36
C SER A 172 -21.89 -33.22 19.88
N PRO A 173 -20.73 -33.62 20.45
CA PRO A 173 -20.59 -33.81 21.89
C PRO A 173 -20.95 -32.58 22.72
N ALA A 174 -20.63 -31.38 22.23
CA ALA A 174 -20.97 -30.13 22.91
C ALA A 174 -22.48 -29.85 22.86
N HIS A 175 -23.15 -30.15 21.75
CA HIS A 175 -24.59 -29.99 21.63
C HIS A 175 -25.33 -30.93 22.60
N GLU A 176 -24.94 -32.21 22.63
CA GLU A 176 -25.52 -33.21 23.53
C GLU A 176 -25.28 -32.89 25.00
N ALA A 177 -24.11 -32.34 25.33
CA ALA A 177 -23.79 -31.87 26.67
C ALA A 177 -24.52 -30.57 27.07
N GLY A 178 -25.27 -29.94 26.16
CA GLY A 178 -26.05 -28.73 26.45
C GLY A 178 -25.21 -27.44 26.46
N VAL A 179 -24.08 -27.41 25.76
CA VAL A 179 -23.33 -26.18 25.48
C VAL A 179 -24.16 -25.29 24.57
N LEU A 180 -24.23 -23.99 24.87
CA LEU A 180 -25.03 -23.03 24.12
C LEU A 180 -24.16 -21.93 23.51
N PRO A 181 -24.53 -21.38 22.34
CA PRO A 181 -23.97 -20.12 21.87
C PRO A 181 -24.10 -19.02 22.93
N GLY A 182 -23.04 -18.25 23.13
CA GLY A 182 -22.92 -17.23 24.18
C GLY A 182 -22.21 -17.70 25.45
N ASP A 183 -22.01 -19.00 25.64
CA ASP A 183 -21.21 -19.53 26.75
C ASP A 183 -19.75 -19.04 26.66
N THR A 184 -19.19 -18.58 27.78
CA THR A 184 -17.76 -18.20 27.86
C THR A 184 -16.94 -19.32 28.48
N VAL A 185 -15.98 -19.87 27.74
CA VAL A 185 -15.15 -20.98 28.24
C VAL A 185 -14.20 -20.49 29.33
N ALA A 186 -14.26 -21.11 30.51
CA ALA A 186 -13.43 -20.82 31.66
C ALA A 186 -12.29 -21.83 31.85
N ALA A 187 -12.57 -23.13 31.71
CA ALA A 187 -11.59 -24.19 31.94
C ALA A 187 -11.92 -25.48 31.18
N TRP A 188 -10.89 -26.32 30.98
CA TRP A 188 -11.02 -27.70 30.51
C TRP A 188 -10.35 -28.63 31.51
N ASN A 189 -11.09 -29.62 32.05
CA ASN A 189 -10.61 -30.55 33.08
C ASN A 189 -9.98 -29.82 34.28
N GLY A 190 -10.60 -28.73 34.73
CA GLY A 190 -10.10 -27.88 35.82
C GLY A 190 -8.91 -26.99 35.46
N THR A 191 -8.30 -27.14 34.28
CA THR A 191 -7.21 -26.27 33.79
C THR A 191 -7.81 -24.99 33.21
N PRO A 192 -7.52 -23.79 33.76
CA PRO A 192 -8.02 -22.54 33.23
C PRO A 192 -7.54 -22.29 31.79
N VAL A 193 -8.43 -21.76 30.96
CA VAL A 193 -8.17 -21.51 29.54
C VAL A 193 -8.17 -19.99 29.29
N SER A 194 -7.09 -19.48 28.70
CA SER A 194 -6.96 -18.06 28.35
C SER A 194 -7.24 -17.75 26.88
N SER A 195 -7.22 -18.75 25.99
CA SER A 195 -7.50 -18.58 24.57
C SER A 195 -8.21 -19.79 23.96
N PHE A 196 -8.94 -19.57 22.87
CA PHE A 196 -9.61 -20.67 22.17
C PHE A 196 -8.62 -21.68 21.56
N SER A 197 -7.45 -21.22 21.11
CA SER A 197 -6.39 -22.12 20.62
C SER A 197 -5.86 -23.05 21.73
N GLN A 198 -5.73 -22.55 22.95
CA GLN A 198 -5.37 -23.38 24.10
C GLN A 198 -6.47 -24.42 24.40
N LEU A 199 -7.75 -24.04 24.30
CA LEU A 199 -8.86 -24.99 24.43
C LEU A 199 -8.76 -26.12 23.41
N GLN A 200 -8.54 -25.78 22.13
CA GLN A 200 -8.38 -26.77 21.07
C GLN A 200 -7.22 -27.74 21.33
N GLN A 201 -6.09 -27.23 21.84
CA GLN A 201 -4.95 -28.07 22.23
C GLN A 201 -5.29 -29.03 23.37
N LEU A 202 -6.00 -28.56 24.40
CA LEU A 202 -6.41 -29.38 25.55
C LEU A 202 -7.43 -30.45 25.17
N ILE A 203 -8.40 -30.12 24.30
CA ILE A 203 -9.32 -31.09 23.72
C ILE A 203 -8.56 -32.11 22.88
N GLY A 204 -7.63 -31.64 22.04
CA GLY A 204 -6.74 -32.47 21.22
C GLY A 204 -5.93 -33.49 22.01
N ALA A 205 -5.51 -33.13 23.22
CA ALA A 205 -4.74 -33.97 24.12
C ALA A 205 -5.58 -34.95 24.95
N THR A 206 -6.92 -34.89 24.88
CA THR A 206 -7.80 -35.79 25.63
C THR A 206 -7.82 -37.17 24.98
N PRO A 207 -7.50 -38.26 25.73
CA PRO A 207 -7.45 -39.61 25.18
C PRO A 207 -8.75 -40.03 24.49
N GLU A 208 -8.63 -40.98 23.56
CA GLU A 208 -9.79 -41.49 22.84
C GLU A 208 -10.75 -42.22 23.79
N GLY A 209 -12.04 -41.86 23.71
CA GLY A 209 -13.09 -42.44 24.56
C GLY A 209 -13.18 -41.83 25.97
N GLU A 210 -12.23 -40.99 26.38
CA GLU A 210 -12.31 -40.30 27.67
C GLU A 210 -13.17 -39.04 27.60
N ALA A 211 -13.98 -38.82 28.63
CA ALA A 211 -14.78 -37.61 28.79
C ALA A 211 -13.92 -36.49 29.41
N GLY A 212 -14.13 -35.26 28.94
CA GLY A 212 -13.60 -34.05 29.55
C GLY A 212 -14.71 -33.17 30.12
N VAL A 213 -14.37 -32.38 31.13
CA VAL A 213 -15.27 -31.40 31.75
C VAL A 213 -14.93 -30.02 31.19
N LEU A 214 -15.87 -29.44 30.44
CA LEU A 214 -15.82 -28.06 29.99
C LEU A 214 -16.52 -27.17 31.01
N SER A 215 -15.75 -26.34 31.72
CA SER A 215 -16.31 -25.28 32.54
C SER A 215 -16.63 -24.08 31.67
N VAL A 216 -17.89 -23.66 31.64
CA VAL A 216 -18.35 -22.43 30.98
C VAL A 216 -19.01 -21.48 31.97
N GLU A 217 -18.97 -20.19 31.67
CA GLU A 217 -19.76 -19.17 32.34
C GLU A 217 -20.97 -18.82 31.46
N ARG A 218 -22.16 -19.02 32.02
CA ARG A 218 -23.46 -18.71 31.39
C ARG A 218 -24.24 -17.80 32.32
N GLU A 219 -24.55 -16.59 31.86
CA GLU A 219 -25.29 -15.58 32.66
C GLU A 219 -24.67 -15.33 34.05
N GLY A 220 -23.34 -15.39 34.16
CA GLY A 220 -22.61 -15.20 35.42
C GLY A 220 -22.58 -16.42 36.35
N THR A 221 -23.19 -17.54 35.96
CA THR A 221 -23.12 -18.82 36.68
C THR A 221 -22.12 -19.74 36.00
N ARG A 222 -21.25 -20.38 36.78
CA ARG A 222 -20.32 -21.39 36.28
C ARG A 222 -21.02 -22.74 36.15
N LEU A 223 -20.98 -23.33 34.96
CA LEU A 223 -21.54 -24.64 34.63
C LEU A 223 -20.42 -25.56 34.18
N ASP A 224 -20.42 -26.78 34.69
CA ASP A 224 -19.48 -27.83 34.29
C ASP A 224 -20.24 -28.85 33.41
N LEU A 225 -19.83 -28.95 32.16
CA LEU A 225 -20.47 -29.79 31.14
C LEU A 225 -19.51 -30.91 30.74
N THR A 226 -19.92 -32.15 31.02
CA THR A 226 -19.13 -33.34 30.67
C THR A 226 -19.40 -33.71 29.22
N LEU A 227 -18.33 -33.81 28.43
CA LEU A 227 -18.43 -34.10 27.00
C LEU A 227 -17.27 -34.98 26.56
N THR A 228 -17.55 -35.91 25.65
CA THR A 228 -16.56 -36.86 25.13
C THR A 228 -16.11 -36.40 23.75
N PRO A 229 -14.86 -35.94 23.56
CA PRO A 229 -14.39 -35.56 22.24
C PRO A 229 -14.50 -36.72 21.24
N VAL A 230 -14.70 -36.39 19.97
CA VAL A 230 -14.72 -37.34 18.87
C VAL A 230 -13.62 -37.02 17.88
N THR A 231 -13.20 -38.00 17.09
CA THR A 231 -12.18 -37.80 16.08
C THR A 231 -12.81 -37.15 14.83
N GLY A 232 -12.46 -35.90 14.58
CA GLY A 232 -12.96 -35.13 13.45
C GLY A 232 -12.41 -35.61 12.10
N ALA A 233 -13.00 -35.15 11.00
CA ALA A 233 -12.61 -35.54 9.65
C ALA A 233 -11.13 -35.26 9.31
N SER A 234 -10.51 -34.27 9.96
CA SER A 234 -9.08 -33.94 9.83
C SER A 234 -8.16 -34.76 10.75
N GLY A 235 -8.68 -35.71 11.52
CA GLY A 235 -7.94 -36.58 12.43
C GLY A 235 -7.71 -36.01 13.83
N GLY A 236 -8.01 -34.72 14.07
CA GLY A 236 -7.93 -34.11 15.40
C GLY A 236 -9.15 -34.40 16.27
N ARG A 237 -8.97 -34.37 17.61
CA ARG A 237 -10.09 -34.49 18.56
C ARG A 237 -10.89 -33.18 18.56
N ILE A 238 -12.20 -33.29 18.42
CA ILE A 238 -13.14 -32.16 18.37
C ILE A 238 -14.37 -32.42 19.22
N VAL A 239 -15.06 -31.36 19.60
CA VAL A 239 -16.26 -31.41 20.44
C VAL A 239 -17.46 -30.72 19.81
N GLY A 240 -17.29 -30.09 18.64
CA GLY A 240 -18.37 -29.39 17.92
C GLY A 240 -18.70 -28.03 18.51
N ILE A 241 -17.70 -27.18 18.69
CA ILE A 241 -17.87 -25.76 19.07
C ILE A 241 -17.07 -24.86 18.14
N THR A 242 -17.62 -23.70 17.83
CA THR A 242 -16.93 -22.65 17.05
C THR A 242 -16.74 -21.40 17.91
N ALA A 243 -15.52 -20.87 17.93
CA ALA A 243 -15.23 -19.62 18.61
C ALA A 243 -15.99 -18.46 17.98
N GLY A 244 -16.50 -17.56 18.82
CA GLY A 244 -16.76 -16.19 18.42
C GLY A 244 -15.46 -15.44 18.17
N TYR A 245 -15.58 -14.26 17.58
CA TYR A 245 -14.45 -13.35 17.37
C TYR A 245 -14.66 -12.09 18.17
N GLU A 246 -13.59 -11.64 18.81
CA GLU A 246 -13.48 -10.30 19.35
C GLU A 246 -12.45 -9.52 18.54
N TYR A 247 -12.56 -8.20 18.54
CA TYR A 247 -11.62 -7.34 17.83
C TYR A 247 -10.69 -6.69 18.82
N VAL A 248 -9.43 -7.07 18.76
CA VAL A 248 -8.39 -6.54 19.64
C VAL A 248 -7.65 -5.44 18.91
N SER A 249 -7.65 -4.25 19.51
CA SER A 249 -6.90 -3.11 19.02
C SER A 249 -5.40 -3.34 19.20
N ALA A 250 -4.63 -3.10 18.14
CA ALA A 250 -3.18 -3.11 18.22
C ALA A 250 -2.66 -1.92 19.04
N SER A 251 -1.50 -2.12 19.66
CA SER A 251 -0.70 -1.07 20.25
C SER A 251 0.01 -0.23 19.19
N VAL A 252 0.46 0.97 19.58
CA VAL A 252 1.27 1.84 18.72
C VAL A 252 2.56 1.14 18.28
N GLY A 253 3.16 0.32 19.16
CA GLY A 253 4.36 -0.45 18.86
C GLY A 253 4.13 -1.49 17.76
N GLU A 254 3.00 -2.20 17.80
CA GLU A 254 2.63 -3.18 16.76
C GLU A 254 2.36 -2.52 15.41
N VAL A 255 1.71 -1.35 15.40
CA VAL A 255 1.52 -0.56 14.17
C VAL A 255 2.86 -0.11 13.60
N ALA A 256 3.78 0.36 14.45
CA ALA A 256 5.13 0.75 14.02
C ALA A 256 5.90 -0.44 13.44
N SER A 257 5.86 -1.61 14.09
CA SER A 257 6.52 -2.82 13.59
C SER A 257 5.91 -3.30 12.26
N ALA A 258 4.60 -3.22 12.10
CA ALA A 258 3.93 -3.60 10.86
C ALA A 258 4.31 -2.66 9.71
N ASN A 259 4.32 -1.34 9.94
CA ASN A 259 4.78 -0.39 8.93
C ASN A 259 6.28 -0.58 8.60
N TRP A 260 7.12 -0.93 9.57
CA TRP A 260 8.53 -1.26 9.34
C TRP A 260 8.71 -2.53 8.50
N GLN A 261 7.96 -3.58 8.80
CA GLN A 261 7.94 -4.80 8.00
C GLN A 261 7.45 -4.52 6.58
N MET A 262 6.42 -3.69 6.42
CA MET A 262 5.91 -3.30 5.11
C MET A 262 6.93 -2.48 4.33
N LEU A 263 7.65 -1.56 4.98
CA LEU A 263 8.74 -0.80 4.37
C LEU A 263 9.87 -1.71 3.88
N THR A 264 10.37 -2.59 4.74
CA THR A 264 11.48 -3.50 4.40
C THR A 264 11.07 -4.53 3.34
N GLY A 265 9.84 -5.05 3.41
CA GLY A 265 9.26 -5.91 2.38
C GLY A 265 9.13 -5.19 1.04
N THR A 266 8.66 -3.93 1.04
CA THR A 266 8.55 -3.12 -0.19
C THR A 266 9.92 -2.84 -0.80
N LEU A 267 10.93 -2.52 0.02
CA LEU A 267 12.31 -2.35 -0.44
C LEU A 267 12.86 -3.64 -1.08
N ALA A 268 12.59 -4.81 -0.47
CA ALA A 268 12.96 -6.09 -1.04
C ALA A 268 12.26 -6.35 -2.38
N VAL A 269 10.98 -6.00 -2.50
CA VAL A 269 10.22 -6.08 -3.76
C VAL A 269 10.83 -5.20 -4.84
N VAL A 270 11.20 -3.95 -4.52
CA VAL A 270 11.87 -3.04 -5.46
C VAL A 270 13.22 -3.61 -5.91
N GLY A 271 14.00 -4.21 -5.00
CA GLY A 271 15.27 -4.84 -5.34
C GLY A 271 15.15 -6.03 -6.30
N ARG A 272 14.08 -6.84 -6.16
CA ARG A 272 13.80 -7.97 -7.06
C ARG A 272 12.98 -7.60 -8.30
N LEU A 273 12.55 -6.34 -8.43
CA LEU A 273 11.61 -5.91 -9.47
C LEU A 273 12.03 -6.27 -10.90
N PRO A 274 13.30 -6.10 -11.34
CA PRO A 274 13.70 -6.49 -12.69
C PRO A 274 13.49 -7.98 -12.98
N VAL A 275 13.79 -8.84 -12.00
CA VAL A 275 13.60 -10.29 -12.09
C VAL A 275 12.11 -10.63 -12.06
N ALA A 276 11.36 -10.03 -11.14
CA ALA A 276 9.92 -10.28 -11.02
C ALA A 276 9.16 -9.88 -12.30
N VAL A 277 9.50 -8.75 -12.94
CA VAL A 277 8.88 -8.32 -14.20
C VAL A 277 9.22 -9.28 -15.34
N TRP A 278 10.46 -9.78 -15.38
CA TRP A 278 10.88 -10.78 -16.36
C TRP A 278 10.11 -12.10 -16.18
N GLU A 279 9.99 -12.58 -14.95
CA GLU A 279 9.26 -13.80 -14.61
C GLU A 279 7.77 -13.68 -14.95
N VAL A 280 7.14 -12.56 -14.57
CA VAL A 280 5.75 -12.27 -14.93
C VAL A 280 5.59 -12.22 -16.45
N GLY A 281 6.45 -11.47 -17.15
CA GLY A 281 6.41 -11.39 -18.61
C GLY A 281 6.56 -12.74 -19.30
N ARG A 282 7.47 -13.59 -18.82
CA ARG A 282 7.62 -14.97 -19.30
C ARG A 282 6.36 -15.80 -19.03
N SER A 283 5.79 -15.69 -17.85
CA SER A 283 4.58 -16.46 -17.45
C SER A 283 3.37 -16.15 -18.32
N VAL A 284 3.29 -14.98 -18.96
CA VAL A 284 2.20 -14.65 -19.89
C VAL A 284 2.23 -15.55 -21.14
N PHE A 285 3.42 -15.98 -21.58
CA PHE A 285 3.60 -16.74 -22.82
C PHE A 285 3.98 -18.21 -22.60
N THR A 286 4.17 -18.64 -21.35
CA THR A 286 4.48 -20.03 -20.99
C THR A 286 3.38 -20.61 -20.11
N ASP A 287 3.32 -21.93 -19.94
CA ASP A 287 2.40 -22.57 -19.00
C ASP A 287 2.88 -22.49 -17.53
N ALA A 288 3.91 -21.69 -17.25
CA ALA A 288 4.40 -21.52 -15.88
C ALA A 288 3.28 -20.91 -15.00
N PRO A 289 3.09 -21.44 -13.78
CA PRO A 289 2.15 -20.86 -12.83
C PRO A 289 2.62 -19.47 -12.42
N ARG A 290 1.66 -18.58 -12.18
CA ARG A 290 1.95 -17.24 -11.69
C ARG A 290 2.19 -17.29 -10.19
N ASP A 291 3.29 -16.68 -9.75
CA ASP A 291 3.55 -16.55 -8.31
C ASP A 291 2.48 -15.66 -7.66
N ALA A 292 1.81 -16.19 -6.64
CA ALA A 292 0.82 -15.48 -5.85
C ALA A 292 1.43 -14.30 -5.06
N SER A 293 2.73 -14.34 -4.78
CA SER A 293 3.48 -13.24 -4.16
C SER A 293 4.10 -12.26 -5.18
N GLY A 294 3.78 -12.46 -6.46
CA GLY A 294 4.31 -11.70 -7.59
C GLY A 294 3.82 -10.25 -7.61
N VAL A 295 4.51 -9.43 -8.43
CA VAL A 295 4.15 -8.02 -8.60
C VAL A 295 2.84 -7.91 -9.39
N VAL A 296 1.94 -7.03 -8.93
CA VAL A 296 0.64 -6.74 -9.53
C VAL A 296 0.59 -5.33 -10.11
N SER A 297 -0.18 -5.14 -11.17
CA SER A 297 -0.50 -3.82 -11.72
C SER A 297 -1.69 -3.19 -10.99
N VAL A 298 -1.98 -1.93 -11.33
CA VAL A 298 -3.18 -1.21 -10.86
C VAL A 298 -4.48 -1.98 -11.19
N VAL A 299 -4.51 -2.71 -12.31
CA VAL A 299 -5.66 -3.55 -12.68
C VAL A 299 -5.77 -4.76 -11.75
N GLY A 300 -4.66 -5.42 -11.45
CA GLY A 300 -4.62 -6.53 -10.50
C GLY A 300 -5.12 -6.13 -9.12
N VAL A 301 -4.67 -4.98 -8.61
CA VAL A 301 -5.14 -4.41 -7.33
C VAL A 301 -6.65 -4.17 -7.35
N GLY A 302 -7.20 -3.63 -8.44
CA GLY A 302 -8.65 -3.47 -8.60
C GLY A 302 -9.38 -4.81 -8.56
N ARG A 303 -8.85 -5.86 -9.21
CA ARG A 303 -9.43 -7.21 -9.17
C ARG A 303 -9.43 -7.79 -7.77
N LEU A 304 -8.31 -7.71 -7.05
CA LEU A 304 -8.20 -8.16 -5.65
C LEU A 304 -9.23 -7.46 -4.76
N ALA A 305 -9.44 -6.15 -4.94
CA ALA A 305 -10.45 -5.40 -4.22
C ALA A 305 -11.89 -5.84 -4.55
N GLY A 306 -12.13 -6.17 -5.82
CA GLY A 306 -13.40 -6.71 -6.29
C GLY A 306 -13.67 -8.13 -5.78
N GLU A 307 -12.63 -8.93 -5.58
CA GLU A 307 -12.70 -10.27 -4.98
C GLU A 307 -13.05 -10.17 -3.48
N VAL A 308 -12.33 -9.32 -2.73
CA VAL A 308 -12.57 -9.05 -1.30
C VAL A 308 -14.01 -8.64 -0.99
N THR A 309 -14.66 -7.93 -1.90
CA THR A 309 -16.05 -7.46 -1.75
C THR A 309 -17.08 -8.34 -2.46
N GLY A 310 -16.67 -9.13 -3.44
CA GLY A 310 -17.54 -9.98 -4.24
C GLY A 310 -17.71 -11.39 -3.69
N ASP A 311 -16.64 -11.93 -3.10
CA ASP A 311 -16.56 -13.29 -2.57
C ASP A 311 -15.90 -13.31 -1.18
N SER A 312 -16.38 -12.41 -0.32
CA SER A 312 -15.83 -12.23 1.03
C SER A 312 -15.90 -13.52 1.86
N GLN A 313 -16.94 -14.34 1.65
CA GLN A 313 -17.12 -15.60 2.38
C GLN A 313 -16.08 -16.66 2.00
N ALA A 314 -15.74 -16.81 0.71
CA ALA A 314 -14.69 -17.74 0.28
C ALA A 314 -13.32 -17.36 0.86
N LEU A 315 -13.07 -16.07 1.04
CA LEU A 315 -11.87 -15.53 1.68
C LEU A 315 -11.90 -15.60 3.22
N GLY A 316 -12.93 -16.22 3.80
CA GLY A 316 -13.10 -16.34 5.25
C GLY A 316 -13.45 -15.01 5.94
N LEU A 317 -13.82 -13.97 5.18
CA LEU A 317 -14.26 -12.68 5.71
C LEU A 317 -15.73 -12.77 6.11
N ARG A 318 -15.97 -12.79 7.43
CA ARG A 318 -17.28 -13.05 8.03
C ARG A 318 -18.13 -11.80 8.25
N ASP A 319 -17.52 -10.62 8.21
CA ASP A 319 -18.20 -9.35 8.47
C ASP A 319 -17.64 -8.20 7.61
N THR A 320 -18.48 -7.20 7.36
CA THR A 320 -18.17 -5.95 6.65
C THR A 320 -16.96 -5.24 7.27
N ARG A 321 -16.79 -5.32 8.59
CA ARG A 321 -15.63 -4.77 9.29
C ARG A 321 -14.31 -5.34 8.75
N GLN A 322 -14.26 -6.64 8.46
CA GLN A 322 -13.07 -7.31 7.92
C GLN A 322 -12.82 -6.93 6.47
N VAL A 323 -13.88 -6.84 5.66
CA VAL A 323 -13.82 -6.36 4.28
C VAL A 323 -13.22 -4.95 4.22
N VAL A 324 -13.72 -4.03 5.06
CA VAL A 324 -13.18 -2.66 5.16
C VAL A 324 -11.73 -2.67 5.61
N ALA A 325 -11.37 -3.49 6.62
CA ALA A 325 -9.99 -3.60 7.09
C ALA A 325 -9.02 -4.05 5.98
N VAL A 326 -9.41 -5.02 5.16
CA VAL A 326 -8.60 -5.49 4.03
C VAL A 326 -8.45 -4.39 2.98
N LEU A 327 -9.53 -3.69 2.59
CA LEU A 327 -9.47 -2.60 1.62
C LEU A 327 -8.58 -1.43 2.10
N LEU A 328 -8.66 -1.06 3.38
CA LEU A 328 -7.80 -0.03 3.97
C LEU A 328 -6.33 -0.49 4.04
N SER A 329 -6.08 -1.77 4.34
CA SER A 329 -4.74 -2.35 4.34
C SER A 329 -4.13 -2.39 2.93
N LEU A 330 -4.94 -2.66 1.90
CA LEU A 330 -4.53 -2.55 0.50
C LEU A 330 -4.16 -1.10 0.15
N LEU A 331 -4.97 -0.11 0.54
CA LEU A 331 -4.63 1.29 0.32
C LEU A 331 -3.35 1.70 1.08
N ALA A 332 -3.16 1.21 2.30
CA ALA A 332 -1.95 1.48 3.08
C ALA A 332 -0.70 0.92 2.39
N SER A 333 -0.76 -0.34 1.92
CA SER A 333 0.37 -0.97 1.23
C SER A 333 0.69 -0.31 -0.11
N LEU A 334 -0.31 0.14 -0.86
CA LEU A 334 -0.10 0.93 -2.08
C LEU A 334 0.59 2.26 -1.79
N ASN A 335 0.21 2.95 -0.70
CA ASN A 335 0.86 4.18 -0.30
C ASN A 335 2.31 3.94 0.15
N MET A 336 2.59 2.83 0.86
CA MET A 336 3.98 2.44 1.15
C MET A 336 4.77 2.16 -0.13
N ALA A 337 4.18 1.44 -1.09
CA ALA A 337 4.79 1.21 -2.40
C ALA A 337 5.10 2.53 -3.10
N LEU A 338 4.14 3.44 -3.22
CA LEU A 338 4.34 4.76 -3.84
C LEU A 338 5.40 5.60 -3.10
N PHE A 339 5.48 5.51 -1.77
CA PHE A 339 6.55 6.15 -0.99
C PHE A 339 7.92 5.60 -1.41
N VAL A 340 8.12 4.28 -1.35
CA VAL A 340 9.42 3.66 -1.66
C VAL A 340 9.79 3.87 -3.13
N PHE A 341 8.84 3.65 -4.05
CA PHE A 341 9.07 3.83 -5.49
C PHE A 341 9.49 5.26 -5.83
N ASN A 342 8.82 6.28 -5.28
CA ASN A 342 9.19 7.66 -5.57
C ASN A 342 10.53 8.08 -4.95
N LEU A 343 11.05 7.35 -3.96
CA LEU A 343 12.41 7.58 -3.42
C LEU A 343 13.52 6.95 -4.27
N ILE A 344 13.20 6.09 -5.23
CA ILE A 344 14.21 5.47 -6.09
C ILE A 344 14.97 6.58 -6.84
N PRO A 345 16.33 6.55 -6.86
CA PRO A 345 17.18 7.62 -7.42
C PRO A 345 17.20 7.63 -8.95
N LEU A 346 16.01 7.67 -9.57
CA LEU A 346 15.83 7.69 -11.02
C LEU A 346 15.18 9.01 -11.45
N PRO A 347 15.63 9.62 -12.57
CA PRO A 347 15.16 10.96 -12.97
C PRO A 347 13.65 11.16 -13.15
N PRO A 348 12.83 10.18 -13.59
CA PRO A 348 11.38 10.34 -13.68
C PRO A 348 10.68 10.41 -12.33
N LEU A 349 11.35 10.02 -11.25
CA LEU A 349 10.82 9.91 -9.89
C LEU A 349 11.37 11.05 -9.02
N ASP A 350 10.73 11.32 -7.89
CA ASP A 350 11.15 12.39 -6.97
C ASP A 350 12.59 12.19 -6.46
N GLY A 351 12.97 10.93 -6.22
CA GLY A 351 14.30 10.52 -5.81
C GLY A 351 15.40 10.99 -6.76
N GLY A 352 15.14 11.05 -8.06
CA GLY A 352 16.08 11.61 -9.03
C GLY A 352 16.36 13.11 -8.80
N HIS A 353 15.33 13.87 -8.46
CA HIS A 353 15.46 15.30 -8.12
C HIS A 353 16.15 15.50 -6.75
N ILE A 354 15.83 14.64 -5.78
CA ILE A 354 16.48 14.64 -4.46
C ILE A 354 17.98 14.40 -4.61
N VAL A 355 18.40 13.39 -5.38
CA VAL A 355 19.82 13.11 -5.66
C VAL A 355 20.48 14.29 -6.36
N GLY A 356 19.81 14.91 -7.33
CA GLY A 356 20.30 16.12 -8.00
C GLY A 356 20.55 17.27 -7.01
N ALA A 357 19.64 17.49 -6.06
CA ALA A 357 19.76 18.50 -5.02
C ALA A 357 20.84 18.16 -3.98
N LEU A 358 20.98 16.88 -3.59
CA LEU A 358 22.06 16.41 -2.72
C LEU A 358 23.43 16.64 -3.38
N PHE A 359 23.56 16.31 -4.66
CA PHE A 359 24.77 16.57 -5.44
C PHE A 359 25.08 18.06 -5.55
N GLU A 360 24.06 18.91 -5.76
CA GLU A 360 24.20 20.36 -5.74
C GLU A 360 24.73 20.84 -4.37
N GLY A 361 24.12 20.40 -3.28
CA GLY A 361 24.51 20.73 -1.91
C GLY A 361 25.96 20.32 -1.61
N ALA A 362 26.34 19.09 -1.98
CA ALA A 362 27.69 18.59 -1.81
C ALA A 362 28.73 19.45 -2.57
N ARG A 363 28.43 19.82 -3.83
CA ARG A 363 29.31 20.71 -4.62
C ARG A 363 29.48 22.08 -3.98
N ARG A 364 28.40 22.68 -3.47
CA ARG A 364 28.47 23.98 -2.77
C ARG A 364 29.27 23.88 -1.47
N GLN A 365 29.11 22.80 -0.72
CA GLN A 365 29.86 22.57 0.52
C GLN A 365 31.36 22.42 0.23
N VAL A 366 31.74 21.64 -0.78
CA VAL A 366 33.14 21.49 -1.19
C VAL A 366 33.73 22.81 -1.68
N ALA A 367 32.99 23.60 -2.46
CA ALA A 367 33.44 24.92 -2.90
C ALA A 367 33.67 25.86 -1.71
N ARG A 368 32.75 25.89 -0.74
CA ARG A 368 32.87 26.67 0.49
C ARG A 368 34.11 26.25 1.32
N LEU A 369 34.33 24.95 1.48
CA LEU A 369 35.50 24.42 2.20
C LEU A 369 36.83 24.75 1.50
N ARG A 370 36.81 24.91 0.17
CA ARG A 370 37.98 25.29 -0.64
C ARG A 370 38.12 26.79 -0.88
N GLY A 371 37.24 27.63 -0.31
CA GLY A 371 37.23 29.07 -0.54
C GLY A 371 36.91 29.47 -1.99
N ALA A 372 36.30 28.58 -2.77
CA ALA A 372 35.93 28.83 -4.17
C ALA A 372 34.54 29.48 -4.27
N SER A 373 34.25 30.08 -5.43
CA SER A 373 32.93 30.67 -5.74
C SER A 373 31.83 29.61 -5.82
N ASP A 374 30.57 30.01 -5.59
CA ASP A 374 29.43 29.11 -5.68
C ASP A 374 29.34 28.50 -7.10
N PRO A 375 29.43 27.16 -7.24
CA PRO A 375 29.39 26.50 -8.53
C PRO A 375 28.00 26.55 -9.21
N GLY A 376 26.98 27.13 -8.56
CA GLY A 376 25.63 27.30 -9.05
C GLY A 376 24.79 26.01 -9.07
N PRO A 377 23.52 26.07 -9.52
CA PRO A 377 22.59 24.94 -9.52
C PRO A 377 23.08 23.73 -10.32
N ALA A 378 22.74 22.51 -9.89
CA ALA A 378 23.07 21.32 -10.66
C ALA A 378 22.34 21.30 -12.02
N ASP A 379 23.04 20.90 -13.08
CA ASP A 379 22.49 20.83 -14.44
C ASP A 379 21.73 19.50 -14.64
N THR A 380 20.59 19.37 -13.95
CA THR A 380 19.73 18.18 -13.99
C THR A 380 19.12 17.94 -15.37
N ALA A 381 19.06 18.95 -16.24
CA ALA A 381 18.61 18.82 -17.62
C ALA A 381 19.46 17.81 -18.42
N ARG A 382 20.73 17.58 -18.04
CA ARG A 382 21.57 16.55 -18.65
C ARG A 382 21.06 15.13 -18.44
N LEU A 383 20.21 14.91 -17.43
CA LEU A 383 19.62 13.60 -17.14
C LEU A 383 18.36 13.34 -17.96
N VAL A 384 17.84 14.32 -18.71
CA VAL A 384 16.62 14.16 -19.51
C VAL A 384 16.66 12.95 -20.45
N PRO A 385 17.74 12.65 -21.21
CA PRO A 385 17.80 11.43 -22.02
C PRO A 385 17.63 10.15 -21.19
N LEU A 386 18.21 10.11 -19.98
CA LEU A 386 18.03 9.00 -19.04
C LEU A 386 16.59 8.98 -18.49
N THR A 387 15.97 10.13 -18.23
CA THR A 387 14.55 10.24 -17.86
C THR A 387 13.67 9.56 -18.91
N TRP A 388 13.88 9.84 -20.20
CA TRP A 388 13.12 9.22 -21.29
C TRP A 388 13.34 7.70 -21.39
N ALA A 389 14.59 7.25 -21.27
CA ALA A 389 14.90 5.82 -21.28
C ALA A 389 14.24 5.07 -20.10
N VAL A 390 14.39 5.58 -18.88
CA VAL A 390 13.79 4.99 -17.69
C VAL A 390 12.27 5.07 -17.73
N GLY A 391 11.71 6.21 -18.13
CA GLY A 391 10.26 6.37 -18.29
C GLY A 391 9.68 5.38 -19.29
N SER A 392 10.35 5.16 -20.41
CA SER A 392 9.95 4.16 -21.41
C SER A 392 9.98 2.73 -20.85
N LEU A 393 11.01 2.40 -20.05
CA LEU A 393 11.10 1.12 -19.36
C LEU A 393 9.96 0.92 -18.34
N LEU A 394 9.63 1.95 -17.56
CA LEU A 394 8.53 1.91 -16.60
C LEU A 394 7.17 1.75 -17.28
N VAL A 395 6.96 2.40 -18.43
CA VAL A 395 5.76 2.21 -19.26
C VAL A 395 5.70 0.78 -19.78
N ALA A 396 6.78 0.25 -20.35
CA ALA A 396 6.85 -1.12 -20.84
C ALA A 396 6.56 -2.13 -19.72
N MET A 397 7.18 -1.95 -18.55
CA MET A 397 6.91 -2.74 -17.35
C MET A 397 5.43 -2.69 -16.96
N SER A 398 4.84 -1.50 -16.92
CA SER A 398 3.42 -1.33 -16.57
C SER A 398 2.51 -2.06 -17.55
N VAL A 399 2.79 -1.99 -18.86
CA VAL A 399 2.05 -2.73 -19.88
C VAL A 399 2.18 -4.23 -19.68
N ILE A 400 3.39 -4.75 -19.42
CA ILE A 400 3.61 -6.19 -19.15
C ILE A 400 2.77 -6.65 -17.95
N LEU A 401 2.82 -5.91 -16.84
CA LEU A 401 2.06 -6.27 -15.64
C LEU A 401 0.55 -6.18 -15.85
N ILE A 402 0.06 -5.16 -16.56
CA ILE A 402 -1.37 -5.02 -16.89
C ILE A 402 -1.83 -6.18 -17.77
N VAL A 403 -1.09 -6.50 -18.83
CA VAL A 403 -1.41 -7.63 -19.72
C VAL A 403 -1.40 -8.93 -18.93
N ALA A 404 -0.40 -9.14 -18.07
CA ALA A 404 -0.32 -10.32 -17.22
C ALA A 404 -1.55 -10.43 -16.30
N ASP A 405 -1.97 -9.35 -15.65
CA ASP A 405 -3.14 -9.35 -14.77
C ASP A 405 -4.47 -9.59 -15.49
N ILE A 406 -4.54 -9.29 -16.79
CA ILE A 406 -5.70 -9.57 -17.63
C ILE A 406 -5.71 -11.04 -18.06
N VAL A 407 -4.56 -11.54 -18.55
CA VAL A 407 -4.43 -12.89 -19.16
C VAL A 407 -4.32 -13.99 -18.09
N LYS A 408 -3.54 -13.75 -17.03
CA LYS A 408 -3.26 -14.68 -15.93
C LYS A 408 -3.38 -13.96 -14.59
N PRO A 409 -4.59 -13.72 -14.08
CA PRO A 409 -4.80 -13.02 -12.83
C PRO A 409 -4.25 -13.77 -11.62
N ILE A 410 -3.89 -12.99 -10.60
CA ILE A 410 -3.69 -13.50 -9.23
C ILE A 410 -5.05 -13.48 -8.53
N SER A 411 -5.37 -14.56 -7.80
CA SER A 411 -6.56 -14.72 -6.95
C SER A 411 -6.12 -14.78 -5.49
N LEU A 412 -6.94 -14.29 -4.55
CA LEU A 412 -6.70 -14.43 -3.10
C LEU A 412 -7.21 -15.76 -2.55
N GLY A 413 -8.06 -16.47 -3.30
CA GLY A 413 -8.54 -17.83 -3.02
C GLY A 413 -8.78 -18.60 -4.31
#